data_AF-A0A423UEL3-F1
#
_entry.id   AF-A0A423UEL3-F1
#
_cell.length_a   1.000
_cell.length_b   1.000
_cell.length_c   1.000
_cell.angle_alpha   90.00
_cell.angle_beta   90.00
_cell.angle_gamma   90.00
#
_symmetry.space_group_name_H-M   'P 1'
#
loop_
_entity.id
_entity.type
_entity.pdbx_description
1 polymer ?
#
loop_
_entity_poly.entity_id
_entity_poly.type
_entity_poly.pdbx_seq_one_letter_code
_entity_poly.pdbx_strand_id
1 'polypeptide(L)'
;MQTRHDPPNAPNHISSRLRWCAAACLCSLVLSACSAPRLAGRAESERLASSPCEQAYDQASDDEGRAGAHHPSIMRYLSAADARRQWLLVAANCPGRFAEGALRSARSAVAQHDLAVTLRIDASSSDDDGYGRPLAGRNAAIRGVGGGVLATMAAAEDRAGFALQVLASRSDGRESIAVGDGYRANASRLMSMAIGGADQRRKVYDVGALTTTRQIGIDATTRLAAPVPALVEIDCARDEMAAVMGTDGHERSLLAPLAVPDPSSGAGSDAGTRERSLLVLAGLTAGHALKAFDLGFPATDPAIFA
;
A
#
# COMPACT_ATOMS: atom_id res chain seq x y z
N MET A 1 -6.94 -67.26 52.66
CA MET A 1 -5.85 -66.64 53.44
C MET A 1 -5.25 -65.52 52.61
N GLN A 2 -5.24 -64.29 53.15
CA GLN A 2 -4.30 -63.15 52.93
C GLN A 2 -3.94 -62.71 51.48
N THR A 3 -3.85 -61.43 51.10
CA THR A 3 -3.92 -60.12 51.79
C THR A 3 -4.06 -59.00 50.76
N ARG A 4 -4.79 -57.94 51.14
CA ARG A 4 -4.82 -56.58 50.53
C ARG A 4 -3.44 -55.93 50.52
N HIS A 5 -3.14 -55.13 49.50
CA HIS A 5 -2.11 -54.07 49.54
C HIS A 5 -2.58 -52.84 48.75
N ASP A 6 -2.80 -51.73 49.48
CA ASP A 6 -2.91 -50.36 48.97
C ASP A 6 -1.52 -49.71 48.98
N PRO A 7 -1.17 -48.81 48.03
CA PRO A 7 -0.07 -47.88 48.19
C PRO A 7 -0.53 -46.44 48.53
N PRO A 8 0.37 -45.59 49.09
CA PRO A 8 0.03 -44.49 50.00
C PRO A 8 -0.09 -43.09 49.37
N ASN A 9 -0.77 -42.21 50.10
CA ASN A 9 -0.85 -40.75 49.91
C ASN A 9 0.55 -40.10 49.80
N ALA A 10 0.76 -39.30 48.75
CA ALA A 10 1.92 -38.41 48.60
C ALA A 10 1.62 -36.99 49.13
N PRO A 11 2.57 -36.32 49.82
CA PRO A 11 2.36 -35.01 50.43
C PRO A 11 2.55 -33.82 49.47
N ASN A 12 1.79 -32.76 49.74
CA ASN A 12 1.70 -31.48 49.04
C ASN A 12 3.04 -30.70 48.97
N HIS A 13 3.78 -30.83 47.87
CA HIS A 13 4.97 -29.99 47.58
C HIS A 13 4.74 -28.89 46.52
N ILE A 14 3.51 -28.72 46.03
CA ILE A 14 3.21 -27.83 44.89
C ILE A 14 3.03 -26.36 45.32
N SER A 15 2.69 -26.10 46.59
CA SER A 15 2.35 -24.74 47.06
C SER A 15 3.54 -23.82 47.37
N SER A 16 4.75 -24.36 47.61
CA SER A 16 5.92 -23.55 47.96
C SER A 16 6.66 -22.99 46.74
N ARG A 17 6.65 -23.71 45.61
CA ARG A 17 7.34 -23.27 44.38
C ARG A 17 6.59 -22.17 43.62
N LEU A 18 5.27 -22.08 43.78
CA LEU A 18 4.45 -21.07 43.10
C LEU A 18 4.63 -19.66 43.70
N ARG A 19 4.97 -19.56 45.00
CA ARG A 19 5.16 -18.27 45.68
C ARG A 19 6.50 -17.59 45.33
N TRP A 20 7.52 -18.36 44.98
CA TRP A 20 8.84 -17.82 44.60
C TRP A 20 8.84 -17.24 43.18
N CYS A 21 8.11 -17.84 42.24
CA CYS A 21 7.99 -17.32 40.88
C CYS A 21 7.22 -15.98 40.82
N ALA A 22 6.20 -15.80 41.66
CA ALA A 22 5.42 -14.57 41.70
C ALA A 22 6.24 -13.37 42.23
N ALA A 23 7.10 -13.58 43.23
CA ALA A 23 7.96 -12.53 43.77
C ALA A 23 9.08 -12.12 42.80
N ALA A 24 9.63 -13.07 42.02
CA ALA A 24 10.63 -12.79 41.01
C ALA A 24 10.06 -11.98 39.82
N CYS A 25 8.84 -12.29 39.36
CA CYS A 25 8.19 -11.55 38.28
C CYS A 25 7.84 -10.09 38.66
N LEU A 26 7.53 -9.83 39.93
CA LEU A 26 7.24 -8.47 40.42
C LEU A 26 8.50 -7.59 40.52
N CYS A 27 9.67 -8.16 40.82
CA CYS A 27 10.93 -7.41 40.82
C CYS A 27 11.42 -7.05 39.40
N SER A 28 11.13 -7.88 38.38
CA SER A 28 11.49 -7.59 36.99
C SER A 28 10.65 -6.48 36.33
N LEU A 29 9.48 -6.13 36.88
CA LEU A 29 8.62 -5.07 36.33
C LEU A 29 9.06 -3.65 36.74
N VAL A 30 9.96 -3.51 37.72
CA VAL A 30 10.41 -2.18 38.21
C VAL A 30 11.65 -1.66 37.47
N LEU A 31 12.34 -2.52 36.70
CA LEU A 31 13.54 -2.14 35.95
C LEU A 31 13.28 -1.67 34.50
N SER A 32 12.04 -1.70 34.01
CA SER A 32 11.69 -1.26 32.64
C SER A 32 11.29 0.22 32.52
N ALA A 33 11.37 1.01 33.61
CA ALA A 33 10.91 2.40 33.64
C ALA A 33 12.02 3.48 33.55
N CYS A 34 13.29 3.10 33.35
CA CYS A 34 14.39 4.05 33.19
C CYS A 34 14.99 4.01 31.77
N SER A 35 14.20 4.37 30.76
CA SER A 35 14.80 4.94 29.55
C SER A 35 15.21 6.38 29.87
N ALA A 36 16.49 6.60 30.16
CA ALA A 36 17.04 7.94 30.24
C ALA A 36 16.66 8.71 28.95
N PRO A 37 16.17 9.97 29.03
CA PRO A 37 15.86 10.73 27.84
C PRO A 37 17.14 10.91 27.04
N ARG A 38 17.25 10.20 25.92
CA ARG A 38 18.32 10.44 24.96
C ARG A 38 18.13 11.86 24.44
N LEU A 39 19.10 12.75 24.67
CA LEU A 39 19.15 14.00 23.92
C LEU A 39 19.44 13.63 22.48
N ALA A 40 18.42 13.72 21.63
CA ALA A 40 18.58 13.67 20.19
C ALA A 40 19.67 14.68 19.79
N GLY A 41 20.70 14.24 19.07
CA GLY A 41 21.67 15.16 18.48
C GLY A 41 20.94 16.16 17.57
N ARG A 42 21.53 17.32 17.29
CA ARG A 42 20.85 18.40 16.53
C ARG A 42 20.14 17.91 15.26
N ALA A 43 20.80 17.03 14.50
CA ALA A 43 20.22 16.41 13.29
C ALA A 43 19.02 15.49 13.60
N GLU A 44 19.04 14.76 14.72
CA GLU A 44 17.91 13.96 15.17
C GLU A 44 16.79 14.83 15.73
N SER A 45 17.10 15.94 16.41
CA SER A 45 16.09 16.90 16.89
C SER A 45 15.44 17.68 15.75
N GLU A 46 16.19 17.99 14.69
CA GLU A 46 15.65 18.58 13.46
C GLU A 46 14.72 17.58 12.76
N ARG A 47 15.10 16.30 12.66
CA ARG A 47 14.22 15.22 12.13
C ARG A 47 12.97 14.96 12.97
N LEU A 48 13.04 15.13 14.29
CA LEU A 48 11.88 15.02 15.20
C LEU A 48 10.97 16.25 15.15
N ALA A 49 11.49 17.39 14.67
CA ALA A 49 10.74 18.64 14.48
C ALA A 49 10.18 18.78 13.05
N SER A 50 10.62 17.95 12.10
CA SER A 50 10.12 17.89 10.73
C SER A 50 8.67 17.42 10.64
N SER A 51 7.97 17.85 9.59
CA SER A 51 6.59 17.42 9.35
C SER A 51 6.52 15.91 9.04
N PRO A 52 5.38 15.23 9.28
CA PRO A 52 5.22 13.81 8.94
C PRO A 52 5.51 13.49 7.47
N CYS A 53 5.20 14.45 6.58
CA CYS A 53 5.53 14.36 5.16
C CYS A 53 7.05 14.34 4.92
N GLU A 54 7.78 15.31 5.46
CA GLU A 54 9.24 15.39 5.31
C GLU A 54 9.93 14.15 5.89
N GLN A 55 9.47 13.69 7.06
CA GLN A 55 10.01 12.49 7.68
C GLN A 55 9.79 11.25 6.80
N ALA A 56 8.58 11.07 6.25
CA ALA A 56 8.29 9.96 5.35
C ALA A 56 9.12 10.04 4.06
N TYR A 57 9.30 11.24 3.50
CA TYR A 57 10.08 11.46 2.28
C TYR A 57 11.56 11.17 2.48
N ASP A 58 12.15 11.66 3.58
CA ASP A 58 13.55 11.40 3.92
C ASP A 58 13.80 9.91 4.15
N GLN A 59 12.90 9.23 4.88
CA GLN A 59 12.99 7.79 5.10
C GLN A 59 12.89 7.01 3.79
N ALA A 60 11.91 7.34 2.95
CA ALA A 60 11.72 6.67 1.67
C ALA A 60 12.93 6.86 0.73
N SER A 61 13.49 8.07 0.69
CA SER A 61 14.67 8.39 -0.12
C SER A 61 15.93 7.69 0.39
N ASP A 62 16.13 7.65 1.72
CA ASP A 62 17.25 6.94 2.36
C ASP A 62 17.18 5.43 2.06
N ASP A 63 16.00 4.82 2.18
CA ASP A 63 15.80 3.39 1.94
C ASP A 63 15.93 3.03 0.45
N GLU A 64 15.41 3.87 -0.46
CA GLU A 64 15.61 3.72 -1.92
C GLU A 64 17.10 3.83 -2.28
N GLY A 65 17.81 4.77 -1.69
CA GLY A 65 19.26 4.93 -1.85
C GLY A 65 20.04 3.69 -1.41
N ARG A 66 19.68 3.10 -0.26
CA ARG A 66 20.29 1.84 0.22
C ARG A 66 19.97 0.65 -0.68
N ALA A 67 18.77 0.61 -1.28
CA ALA A 67 18.40 -0.43 -2.24
C ALA A 67 19.21 -0.35 -3.55
N GLY A 68 19.57 0.87 -3.98
CA GLY A 68 20.40 1.12 -5.16
C GLY A 68 21.91 1.02 -4.93
N ALA A 69 22.37 1.13 -3.68
CA ALA A 69 23.79 1.13 -3.34
C ALA A 69 24.48 -0.23 -3.55
N HIS A 70 25.82 -0.21 -3.57
CA HIS A 70 26.67 -1.42 -3.56
C HIS A 70 26.63 -2.10 -2.17
N HIS A 71 25.46 -2.62 -1.80
CA HIS A 71 25.23 -3.36 -0.56
C HIS A 71 25.00 -4.85 -0.88
N PRO A 72 25.18 -5.76 0.10
CA PRO A 72 24.81 -7.16 -0.07
C PRO A 72 23.37 -7.31 -0.55
N SER A 73 23.10 -8.29 -1.42
CA SER A 73 21.78 -8.50 -2.03
C SER A 73 20.64 -8.61 -1.02
N ILE A 74 20.87 -9.25 0.13
CA ILE A 74 19.87 -9.35 1.21
C ILE A 74 19.56 -7.99 1.84
N MET A 75 20.56 -7.12 2.03
CA MET A 75 20.35 -5.77 2.57
C MET A 75 19.57 -4.92 1.57
N ARG A 76 19.92 -5.02 0.28
CA ARG A 76 19.21 -4.34 -0.80
C ARG A 76 17.74 -4.78 -0.89
N TYR A 77 17.48 -6.08 -0.68
CA TYR A 77 16.14 -6.65 -0.68
C TYR A 77 15.29 -6.06 0.45
N LEU A 78 15.83 -6.03 1.67
CA LEU A 78 15.16 -5.45 2.83
C LEU A 78 14.93 -3.94 2.65
N SER A 79 15.94 -3.20 2.19
CA SER A 79 15.78 -1.76 1.94
C SER A 79 14.80 -1.47 0.80
N ALA A 80 14.70 -2.32 -0.22
CA ALA A 80 13.67 -2.17 -1.26
C ALA A 80 12.26 -2.41 -0.69
N ALA A 81 12.11 -3.38 0.22
CA ALA A 81 10.86 -3.61 0.93
C ALA A 81 10.48 -2.46 1.87
N ASP A 82 11.47 -1.84 2.53
CA ASP A 82 11.29 -0.66 3.37
C ASP A 82 10.90 0.55 2.51
N ALA A 83 11.66 0.83 1.45
CA ALA A 83 11.39 1.91 0.50
C ALA A 83 9.98 1.82 -0.07
N ARG A 84 9.53 0.63 -0.50
CA ARG A 84 8.16 0.41 -0.95
C ARG A 84 7.13 0.87 0.09
N ARG A 85 7.27 0.48 1.35
CA ARG A 85 6.32 0.87 2.40
C ARG A 85 6.37 2.37 2.68
N GLN A 86 7.57 2.95 2.72
CA GLN A 86 7.77 4.38 3.00
C GLN A 86 7.24 5.27 1.88
N TRP A 87 7.38 4.86 0.61
CA TRP A 87 6.80 5.60 -0.50
C TRP A 87 5.26 5.63 -0.49
N LEU A 88 4.59 4.59 0.02
CA LEU A 88 3.14 4.67 0.28
C LEU A 88 2.82 5.68 1.39
N LEU A 89 3.64 5.75 2.43
CA LEU A 89 3.49 6.76 3.49
C LEU A 89 3.70 8.18 2.94
N VAL A 90 4.64 8.38 2.01
CA VAL A 90 4.78 9.64 1.28
C VAL A 90 3.49 9.98 0.53
N ALA A 91 2.91 9.01 -0.19
CA ALA A 91 1.67 9.25 -0.92
C ALA A 91 0.50 9.69 0.00
N ALA A 92 0.42 9.11 1.20
CA ALA A 92 -0.64 9.41 2.16
C ALA A 92 -0.41 10.71 2.96
N ASN A 93 0.84 11.01 3.32
CA ASN A 93 1.19 12.09 4.24
C ASN A 93 1.66 13.37 3.54
N CYS A 94 2.06 13.32 2.27
CA CYS A 94 2.54 14.49 1.52
C CYS A 94 1.51 14.98 0.49
N PRO A 95 0.77 16.07 0.77
CA PRO A 95 -0.11 16.69 -0.21
C PRO A 95 0.66 17.06 -1.48
N GLY A 96 0.23 16.55 -2.63
CA GLY A 96 0.86 16.81 -3.93
C GLY A 96 1.95 15.82 -4.34
N ARG A 97 2.35 14.88 -3.47
CA ARG A 97 3.29 13.79 -3.83
C ARG A 97 2.61 12.41 -3.86
N PHE A 98 1.28 12.37 -4.00
CA PHE A 98 0.54 11.13 -4.11
C PHE A 98 1.04 10.25 -5.27
N ALA A 99 1.16 10.84 -6.46
CA ALA A 99 1.65 10.14 -7.64
C ALA A 99 3.11 9.68 -7.48
N GLU A 100 3.98 10.55 -6.97
CA GLU A 100 5.37 10.20 -6.70
C GLU A 100 5.49 9.01 -5.74
N GLY A 101 4.77 9.07 -4.61
CA GLY A 101 4.76 8.00 -3.64
C GLY A 101 4.25 6.69 -4.24
N ALA A 102 3.08 6.68 -4.89
CA ALA A 102 2.52 5.45 -5.47
C ALA A 102 3.46 4.82 -6.52
N LEU A 103 4.05 5.62 -7.39
CA LEU A 103 4.90 5.14 -8.48
C LEU A 103 6.29 4.67 -8.00
N ARG A 104 6.97 5.44 -7.12
CA ARG A 104 8.25 5.00 -6.53
C ARG A 104 8.07 3.76 -5.67
N SER A 105 6.91 3.64 -5.03
CA SER A 105 6.54 2.47 -4.29
C SER A 105 6.43 1.22 -5.18
N ALA A 106 5.71 1.34 -6.30
CA ALA A 106 5.63 0.27 -7.30
C ALA A 106 7.01 -0.10 -7.87
N ARG A 107 7.86 0.89 -8.19
CA ARG A 107 9.24 0.65 -8.63
C ARG A 107 10.09 -0.08 -7.58
N SER A 108 9.95 0.30 -6.30
CA SER A 108 10.63 -0.38 -5.20
C SER A 108 10.17 -1.83 -5.05
N ALA A 109 8.90 -2.12 -5.36
CA ALA A 109 8.38 -3.49 -5.40
C ALA A 109 9.03 -4.33 -6.51
N VAL A 110 9.24 -3.77 -7.70
CA VAL A 110 9.98 -4.44 -8.79
C VAL A 110 11.42 -4.76 -8.35
N ALA A 111 12.12 -3.78 -7.78
CA ALA A 111 13.49 -3.99 -7.29
C ALA A 111 13.56 -5.06 -6.19
N GLN A 112 12.57 -5.08 -5.27
CA GLN A 112 12.45 -6.11 -4.25
C GLN A 112 12.22 -7.50 -4.87
N HIS A 113 11.33 -7.60 -5.87
CA HIS A 113 11.03 -8.85 -6.55
C HIS A 113 12.25 -9.43 -7.28
N ASP A 114 12.97 -8.61 -8.05
CA ASP A 114 14.18 -9.04 -8.77
C ASP A 114 15.25 -9.59 -7.83
N LEU A 115 15.39 -8.95 -6.66
CA LEU A 115 16.30 -9.40 -5.61
C LEU A 115 15.80 -10.69 -4.94
N ALA A 116 14.50 -10.84 -4.71
CA ALA A 116 13.92 -12.06 -4.17
C ALA A 116 14.19 -13.27 -5.07
N VAL A 117 14.00 -13.11 -6.39
CA VAL A 117 14.32 -14.14 -7.39
C VAL A 117 15.80 -14.51 -7.34
N THR A 118 16.68 -13.50 -7.28
CA THR A 118 18.14 -13.71 -7.19
C THR A 118 18.54 -14.44 -5.90
N LEU A 119 17.88 -14.12 -4.78
CA LEU A 119 18.11 -14.70 -3.47
C LEU A 119 17.41 -16.05 -3.26
N ARG A 120 16.54 -16.47 -4.20
CA ARG A 120 15.66 -17.64 -4.07
C ARG A 120 14.79 -17.58 -2.80
N ILE A 121 14.31 -16.39 -2.48
CA ILE A 121 13.32 -16.19 -1.42
C ILE A 121 11.96 -16.45 -2.05
N ASP A 122 11.20 -17.39 -1.48
CA ASP A 122 9.80 -17.62 -1.84
C ASP A 122 8.95 -16.42 -1.36
N ALA A 123 8.97 -15.35 -2.15
CA ALA A 123 8.24 -14.12 -1.89
C ALA A 123 6.72 -14.25 -2.14
N SER A 124 6.23 -15.46 -2.40
CA SER A 124 4.79 -15.80 -2.46
C SER A 124 4.04 -15.50 -1.16
N SER A 125 4.76 -15.18 -0.07
CA SER A 125 4.21 -14.72 1.20
C SER A 125 4.18 -13.18 1.39
N SER A 126 4.67 -12.40 0.42
CA SER A 126 4.53 -10.93 0.41
C SER A 126 3.21 -10.44 -0.22
N ASP A 127 2.31 -11.38 -0.55
CA ASP A 127 0.93 -11.15 -1.01
C ASP A 127 0.01 -10.46 0.04
N ASP A 128 0.54 -10.10 1.20
CA ASP A 128 -0.20 -9.46 2.30
C ASP A 128 -0.09 -7.91 2.31
N ASP A 129 0.67 -7.32 1.37
CA ASP A 129 0.89 -5.86 1.38
C ASP A 129 -0.20 -5.05 0.66
N GLY A 130 -1.27 -5.69 0.18
CA GLY A 130 -2.46 -5.01 -0.33
C GLY A 130 -2.34 -4.33 -1.70
N TYR A 131 -1.30 -4.63 -2.48
CA TYR A 131 -1.12 -4.17 -3.87
C TYR A 131 -2.12 -4.82 -4.81
N GLY A 132 -2.94 -4.02 -5.51
CA GLY A 132 -3.79 -4.48 -6.61
C GLY A 132 -4.80 -5.59 -6.26
N ARG A 133 -4.96 -5.93 -4.98
CA ARG A 133 -5.92 -6.95 -4.52
C ARG A 133 -7.33 -6.35 -4.46
N PRO A 134 -8.37 -7.19 -4.62
CA PRO A 134 -9.74 -6.73 -4.47
C PRO A 134 -9.96 -6.04 -3.12
N LEU A 135 -10.42 -4.79 -3.14
CA LEU A 135 -10.82 -4.01 -1.96
C LEU A 135 -11.87 -4.76 -1.12
N ALA A 136 -12.63 -5.66 -1.76
CA ALA A 136 -13.62 -6.53 -1.15
C ALA A 136 -13.08 -7.40 0.01
N GLY A 137 -11.79 -7.79 -0.01
CA GLY A 137 -11.19 -8.61 1.04
C GLY A 137 -10.65 -7.82 2.24
N ARG A 138 -10.58 -6.49 2.16
CA ARG A 138 -9.81 -5.66 3.12
C ARG A 138 -10.63 -4.99 4.21
N ASN A 139 -11.96 -5.15 4.23
CA ASN A 139 -12.88 -4.37 5.10
C ASN A 139 -12.52 -2.87 5.16
N ALA A 140 -11.94 -2.33 4.08
CA ALA A 140 -11.42 -0.99 4.06
C ALA A 140 -12.61 -0.02 4.02
N ALA A 141 -12.84 0.68 5.12
CA ALA A 141 -13.75 1.81 5.17
C ALA A 141 -12.97 3.05 4.74
N ILE A 142 -13.07 3.40 3.46
CA ILE A 142 -12.47 4.65 2.96
C ILE A 142 -13.33 5.80 3.44
N ARG A 143 -12.74 6.70 4.22
CA ARG A 143 -13.41 7.86 4.83
C ARG A 143 -12.51 9.08 4.78
N GLY A 144 -13.10 10.27 4.75
CA GLY A 144 -12.36 11.53 4.67
C GLY A 144 -11.75 11.82 3.28
N VAL A 145 -12.18 11.07 2.26
CA VAL A 145 -11.88 11.28 0.83
C VAL A 145 -13.18 11.70 0.13
N GLY A 146 -13.10 12.67 -0.79
CA GLY A 146 -14.27 13.22 -1.49
C GLY A 146 -14.98 12.17 -2.36
N GLY A 147 -16.31 12.23 -2.41
CA GLY A 147 -17.11 11.30 -3.23
C GLY A 147 -16.79 11.41 -4.72
N GLY A 148 -16.43 12.61 -5.21
CA GLY A 148 -15.97 12.80 -6.59
C GLY A 148 -14.70 12.02 -6.92
N VAL A 149 -13.70 12.05 -6.03
CA VAL A 149 -12.45 11.28 -6.16
C VAL A 149 -12.75 9.79 -6.27
N LEU A 150 -13.54 9.26 -5.33
CA LEU A 150 -13.88 7.83 -5.31
C LEU A 150 -14.70 7.42 -6.55
N ALA A 151 -15.57 8.29 -7.05
CA ALA A 151 -16.33 8.02 -8.27
C ALA A 151 -15.46 8.03 -9.54
N THR A 152 -14.46 8.93 -9.63
CA THR A 152 -13.50 8.94 -10.73
C THR A 152 -12.59 7.72 -10.68
N MET A 153 -12.07 7.33 -9.51
CA MET A 153 -11.31 6.09 -9.34
C MET A 153 -12.16 4.85 -9.69
N ALA A 154 -13.43 4.83 -9.28
CA ALA A 154 -14.35 3.76 -9.67
C ALA A 154 -14.54 3.65 -11.19
N ALA A 155 -14.53 4.77 -11.92
CA ALA A 155 -14.61 4.79 -13.37
C ALA A 155 -13.32 4.31 -14.06
N ALA A 156 -12.15 4.60 -13.48
CA ALA A 156 -10.87 4.06 -13.94
C ALA A 156 -10.83 2.54 -13.80
N GLU A 157 -11.16 2.03 -12.61
CA GLU A 157 -11.22 0.60 -12.28
C GLU A 157 -12.21 -0.17 -13.16
N ASP A 158 -13.41 0.36 -13.40
CA ASP A 158 -14.40 -0.31 -14.27
C ASP A 158 -13.94 -0.36 -15.73
N ARG A 159 -13.28 0.69 -16.22
CA ARG A 159 -12.71 0.75 -17.57
C ARG A 159 -11.57 -0.25 -17.74
N ALA A 160 -10.65 -0.30 -16.77
CA ALA A 160 -9.54 -1.25 -16.77
C ALA A 160 -10.05 -2.69 -16.69
N GLY A 161 -10.99 -2.97 -15.78
CA GLY A 161 -11.62 -4.29 -15.64
C GLY A 161 -12.33 -4.75 -16.91
N PHE A 162 -13.06 -3.85 -17.59
CA PHE A 162 -13.64 -4.15 -18.90
C PHE A 162 -12.56 -4.48 -19.95
N ALA A 163 -11.52 -3.65 -20.06
CA ALA A 163 -10.48 -3.83 -21.04
C ALA A 163 -9.74 -5.16 -20.85
N LEU A 164 -9.42 -5.53 -19.60
CA LEU A 164 -8.80 -6.80 -19.27
C LEU A 164 -9.71 -8.00 -19.59
N GLN A 165 -11.02 -7.90 -19.39
CA GLN A 165 -11.96 -8.96 -19.80
C GLN A 165 -12.01 -9.14 -21.31
N VAL A 166 -11.99 -8.04 -22.07
CA VAL A 166 -11.92 -8.08 -23.55
C VAL A 166 -10.61 -8.72 -23.98
N LEU A 167 -9.48 -8.32 -23.41
CA LEU A 167 -8.16 -8.88 -23.72
C LEU A 167 -8.07 -10.37 -23.35
N ALA A 168 -8.60 -10.76 -22.19
CA ALA A 168 -8.67 -12.14 -21.74
C ALA A 168 -9.46 -13.02 -22.71
N SER A 169 -10.57 -12.51 -23.25
CA SER A 169 -11.37 -13.23 -24.25
C SER A 169 -10.63 -13.50 -25.58
N ARG A 170 -9.57 -12.73 -25.86
CA ARG A 170 -8.72 -12.88 -27.06
C ARG A 170 -7.47 -13.72 -26.83
N SER A 171 -6.99 -13.82 -25.59
CA SER A 171 -5.71 -14.42 -25.24
C SER A 171 -5.81 -15.95 -25.06
N ASP A 172 -4.69 -16.65 -25.24
CA ASP A 172 -4.56 -18.09 -24.89
C ASP A 172 -4.46 -18.35 -23.36
N GLY A 173 -4.87 -17.39 -22.50
CA GLY A 173 -5.01 -17.59 -21.06
C GLY A 173 -3.96 -16.94 -20.14
N ARG A 174 -3.25 -15.88 -20.57
CA ARG A 174 -2.31 -15.13 -19.70
C ARG A 174 -2.99 -13.98 -18.95
N GLU A 175 -4.07 -13.45 -19.50
CA GLU A 175 -4.96 -12.46 -18.90
C GLU A 175 -6.19 -13.18 -18.34
N SER A 176 -6.52 -12.93 -17.07
CA SER A 176 -7.60 -13.64 -16.39
C SER A 176 -8.85 -12.80 -16.33
N ILE A 177 -9.98 -13.37 -16.78
CA ILE A 177 -11.31 -12.79 -16.56
C ILE A 177 -11.52 -12.48 -15.07
N ALA A 178 -10.98 -13.31 -14.17
CA ALA A 178 -11.09 -13.10 -12.73
C ALA A 178 -10.37 -11.83 -12.24
N VAL A 179 -9.28 -11.40 -12.89
CA VAL A 179 -8.61 -10.13 -12.58
C VAL A 179 -9.52 -8.97 -12.99
N GLY A 180 -10.09 -9.02 -14.19
CA GLY A 180 -11.05 -8.01 -14.64
C GLY A 180 -12.32 -7.94 -13.78
N ASP A 181 -12.84 -9.08 -13.34
CA ASP A 181 -13.95 -9.15 -12.36
C ASP A 181 -13.56 -8.50 -11.02
N GLY A 182 -12.31 -8.71 -10.57
CA GLY A 182 -11.75 -8.06 -9.39
C GLY A 182 -11.77 -6.53 -9.49
N TYR A 183 -11.35 -5.97 -10.62
CA TYR A 183 -11.35 -4.51 -10.84
C TYR A 183 -12.78 -3.95 -10.90
N ARG A 184 -13.73 -4.69 -11.48
CA ARG A 184 -15.16 -4.29 -11.45
C ARG A 184 -15.79 -4.38 -10.06
N ALA A 185 -15.33 -5.32 -9.24
CA ALA A 185 -15.71 -5.39 -7.84
C ALA A 185 -15.14 -4.20 -7.05
N ASN A 186 -13.89 -3.80 -7.31
CA ASN A 186 -13.28 -2.59 -6.74
C ASN A 186 -14.06 -1.34 -7.14
N ALA A 187 -14.36 -1.19 -8.43
CA ALA A 187 -15.16 -0.08 -8.94
C ALA A 187 -16.51 0.04 -8.23
N SER A 188 -17.22 -1.08 -8.09
CA SER A 188 -18.51 -1.10 -7.38
C SER A 188 -18.37 -0.75 -5.90
N ARG A 189 -17.28 -1.19 -5.26
CA ARG A 189 -16.99 -0.89 -3.86
C ARG A 189 -16.64 0.58 -3.65
N LEU A 190 -15.78 1.15 -4.49
CA LEU A 190 -15.42 2.58 -4.48
C LEU A 190 -16.67 3.43 -4.70
N MET A 191 -17.50 3.10 -5.69
CA MET A 191 -18.74 3.82 -5.96
C MET A 191 -19.74 3.73 -4.79
N SER A 192 -19.81 2.58 -4.10
CA SER A 192 -20.65 2.44 -2.90
C SER A 192 -20.24 3.35 -1.73
N MET A 193 -18.97 3.79 -1.71
CA MET A 193 -18.42 4.71 -0.71
C MET A 193 -18.40 6.17 -1.21
N ALA A 194 -18.64 6.41 -2.50
CA ALA A 194 -18.58 7.71 -3.16
C ALA A 194 -19.82 8.59 -2.87
N ILE A 195 -20.03 8.93 -1.59
CA ILE A 195 -21.17 9.74 -1.15
C ILE A 195 -21.11 11.12 -1.84
N GLY A 196 -22.16 11.46 -2.60
CA GLY A 196 -22.25 12.72 -3.34
C GLY A 196 -21.44 12.75 -4.65
N GLY A 197 -20.71 11.68 -4.99
CA GLY A 197 -20.07 11.51 -6.29
C GLY A 197 -21.06 11.08 -7.36
N ALA A 198 -20.96 11.65 -8.56
CA ALA A 198 -21.72 11.18 -9.71
C ALA A 198 -21.06 9.91 -10.28
N ASP A 199 -21.83 8.86 -10.55
CA ASP A 199 -21.31 7.63 -11.17
C ASP A 199 -20.86 7.92 -12.61
N GLN A 200 -19.55 7.89 -12.84
CA GLN A 200 -18.92 8.16 -14.13
C GLN A 200 -18.66 6.88 -14.95
N ARG A 201 -18.97 5.70 -14.40
CA ARG A 201 -18.80 4.42 -15.08
C ARG A 201 -19.70 4.34 -16.30
N ARG A 202 -19.25 3.64 -17.34
CA ARG A 202 -19.98 3.47 -18.59
C ARG A 202 -20.49 2.05 -18.73
N LYS A 203 -21.72 1.94 -19.24
CA LYS A 203 -22.26 0.64 -19.67
C LYS A 203 -21.51 0.06 -20.88
N VAL A 204 -20.97 0.94 -21.73
CA VAL A 204 -20.28 0.58 -22.97
C VAL A 204 -18.99 1.40 -23.06
N TYR A 205 -17.89 0.72 -23.33
CA TYR A 205 -16.58 1.32 -23.59
C TYR A 205 -16.16 1.03 -25.03
N ASP A 206 -15.31 1.90 -25.57
CA ASP A 206 -14.70 1.66 -26.88
C ASP A 206 -13.72 0.49 -26.82
N VAL A 207 -13.80 -0.38 -27.82
CA VAL A 207 -12.98 -1.59 -27.97
C VAL A 207 -12.07 -1.53 -29.18
N GLY A 208 -12.11 -0.44 -29.97
CA GLY A 208 -11.37 -0.31 -31.23
C GLY A 208 -9.89 -0.64 -31.06
N ALA A 209 -9.22 -0.02 -30.10
CA ALA A 209 -7.80 -0.29 -29.81
C ALA A 209 -7.56 -1.71 -29.27
N LEU A 210 -8.49 -2.23 -28.45
CA LEU A 210 -8.40 -3.52 -27.74
C LEU A 210 -8.66 -4.73 -28.64
N THR A 211 -9.22 -4.53 -29.82
CA THR A 211 -9.57 -5.60 -30.79
C THR A 211 -8.56 -5.72 -31.93
N THR A 212 -7.59 -4.81 -32.01
CA THR A 212 -6.54 -4.89 -33.03
C THR A 212 -5.66 -6.13 -32.80
N THR A 213 -5.22 -6.80 -33.87
CA THR A 213 -4.32 -7.97 -33.79
C THR A 213 -2.97 -7.64 -33.14
N ARG A 214 -2.63 -6.35 -33.04
CA ARG A 214 -1.38 -5.88 -32.44
C ARG A 214 -1.48 -5.94 -30.91
N GLN A 215 -0.59 -6.70 -30.28
CA GLN A 215 -0.49 -6.78 -28.80
C GLN A 215 0.37 -5.66 -28.19
N ILE A 216 0.95 -4.78 -29.01
CA ILE A 216 1.78 -3.64 -28.59
C ILE A 216 1.06 -2.34 -28.95
N GLY A 217 0.81 -1.48 -27.96
CA GLY A 217 0.31 -0.13 -28.16
C GLY A 217 1.43 0.92 -28.02
N ILE A 218 1.08 2.18 -28.24
CA ILE A 218 1.93 3.33 -27.94
C ILE A 218 1.27 4.11 -26.81
N ASP A 219 1.99 4.34 -25.72
CA ASP A 219 1.53 5.18 -24.62
C ASP A 219 1.35 6.62 -25.10
N ALA A 220 0.18 7.20 -24.84
CA ALA A 220 -0.13 8.57 -25.23
C ALA A 220 0.77 9.60 -24.52
N THR A 221 1.17 9.29 -23.28
CA THR A 221 1.95 10.19 -22.41
C THR A 221 3.44 10.13 -22.73
N THR A 222 4.06 8.95 -22.60
CA THR A 222 5.51 8.79 -22.76
C THR A 222 5.96 8.56 -24.22
N ARG A 223 5.03 8.27 -25.13
CA ARG A 223 5.30 7.80 -26.51
C ARG A 223 6.11 6.50 -26.59
N LEU A 224 6.19 5.76 -25.50
CA LEU A 224 6.86 4.45 -25.47
C LEU A 224 5.93 3.36 -25.97
N ALA A 225 6.51 2.36 -26.63
CA ALA A 225 5.79 1.15 -27.03
C ALA A 225 5.75 0.17 -25.84
N ALA A 226 4.55 -0.31 -25.50
CA ALA A 226 4.38 -1.30 -24.44
C ALA A 226 3.23 -2.27 -24.79
N PRO A 227 3.18 -3.46 -24.17
CA PRO A 227 2.06 -4.36 -24.33
C PRO A 227 0.73 -3.70 -23.94
N VAL A 228 -0.32 -3.94 -24.73
CA VAL A 228 -1.65 -3.34 -24.49
C VAL A 228 -2.17 -3.59 -23.06
N PRO A 229 -2.04 -4.80 -22.47
CA PRO A 229 -2.39 -5.01 -21.06
C PRO A 229 -1.63 -4.10 -20.10
N ALA A 230 -0.33 -3.85 -20.35
CA ALA A 230 0.48 -2.96 -19.53
C ALA A 230 0.03 -1.49 -19.64
N LEU A 231 -0.41 -1.07 -20.83
CA LEU A 231 -0.98 0.25 -21.06
C LEU A 231 -2.31 0.45 -20.31
N VAL A 232 -3.17 -0.55 -20.29
CA VAL A 232 -4.43 -0.51 -19.52
C VAL A 232 -4.16 -0.27 -18.03
N GLU A 233 -3.17 -0.96 -17.47
CA GLU A 233 -2.81 -0.84 -16.06
C GLU A 233 -2.20 0.52 -15.71
N ILE A 234 -1.24 1.00 -16.50
CA ILE A 234 -0.61 2.30 -16.22
C ILE A 234 -1.58 3.47 -16.43
N ASP A 235 -2.49 3.37 -17.41
CA ASP A 235 -3.53 4.37 -17.62
C ASP A 235 -4.55 4.37 -16.47
N CYS A 236 -4.91 3.20 -15.93
CA CYS A 236 -5.72 3.11 -14.72
C CYS A 236 -5.03 3.82 -13.54
N ALA A 237 -3.75 3.51 -13.29
CA ALA A 237 -2.98 4.16 -12.23
C ALA A 237 -2.94 5.68 -12.42
N ARG A 238 -2.76 6.18 -13.65
CA ARG A 238 -2.72 7.62 -13.96
C ARG A 238 -4.06 8.30 -13.73
N ASP A 239 -5.16 7.69 -14.17
CA ASP A 239 -6.51 8.21 -13.93
C ASP A 239 -6.81 8.28 -12.43
N GLU A 240 -6.38 7.29 -11.65
CA GLU A 240 -6.51 7.28 -10.19
C GLU A 240 -5.65 8.36 -9.51
N MET A 241 -4.39 8.50 -9.90
CA MET A 241 -3.51 9.58 -9.40
C MET A 241 -4.11 10.95 -9.72
N ALA A 242 -4.60 11.13 -10.95
CA ALA A 242 -5.25 12.36 -11.37
C ALA A 242 -6.53 12.63 -10.56
N ALA A 243 -7.32 11.61 -10.22
CA ALA A 243 -8.50 11.75 -9.37
C ALA A 243 -8.14 12.29 -7.98
N VAL A 244 -7.08 11.76 -7.36
CA VAL A 244 -6.65 12.19 -6.02
C VAL A 244 -6.02 13.59 -6.05
N MET A 245 -5.21 13.89 -7.07
CA MET A 245 -4.49 15.16 -7.21
C MET A 245 -5.34 16.31 -7.77
N GLY A 246 -6.33 16.01 -8.61
CA GLY A 246 -7.19 16.97 -9.33
C GLY A 246 -8.30 17.58 -8.48
N THR A 247 -8.23 17.45 -7.16
CA THR A 247 -9.18 18.05 -6.23
C THR A 247 -8.99 19.57 -6.20
N ASP A 248 -9.94 20.29 -6.78
CA ASP A 248 -9.97 21.75 -6.79
C ASP A 248 -9.92 22.34 -5.37
N GLY A 249 -9.41 23.57 -5.25
CA GLY A 249 -9.07 24.26 -4.00
C GLY A 249 -10.10 24.22 -2.86
N HIS A 250 -11.38 23.99 -3.16
CA HIS A 250 -12.46 23.89 -2.18
C HIS A 250 -12.48 22.53 -1.45
N GLU A 251 -12.26 21.42 -2.17
CA GLU A 251 -12.01 20.10 -1.55
C GLU A 251 -10.59 20.06 -0.97
N ARG A 252 -9.65 20.82 -1.54
CA ARG A 252 -8.30 21.00 -1.00
C ARG A 252 -8.26 21.66 0.37
N SER A 253 -9.25 22.47 0.72
CA SER A 253 -9.43 23.02 2.08
C SER A 253 -9.93 21.97 3.08
N LEU A 254 -10.63 20.92 2.61
CA LEU A 254 -10.93 19.72 3.40
C LEU A 254 -9.77 18.70 3.34
N LEU A 255 -8.78 18.92 2.46
CA LEU A 255 -7.57 18.12 2.28
C LEU A 255 -6.30 18.76 2.88
N ALA A 256 -6.37 19.99 3.39
CA ALA A 256 -5.32 20.62 4.16
C ALA A 256 -5.33 20.08 5.60
N PRO A 257 -4.18 19.98 6.30
CA PRO A 257 -4.21 19.80 7.74
C PRO A 257 -4.99 20.99 8.30
N LEU A 258 -6.09 20.72 9.02
CA LEU A 258 -6.72 21.73 9.86
C LEU A 258 -5.60 22.41 10.65
N ALA A 259 -5.58 23.74 10.58
CA ALA A 259 -4.65 24.57 11.33
C ALA A 259 -4.55 24.08 12.79
N VAL A 260 -3.31 24.11 13.30
CA VAL A 260 -2.87 23.85 14.68
C VAL A 260 -4.02 23.44 15.63
N PRO A 261 -4.07 22.18 16.09
CA PRO A 261 -5.19 21.70 16.88
C PRO A 261 -5.27 22.46 18.21
N ASP A 262 -6.43 23.05 18.47
CA ASP A 262 -6.88 23.41 19.81
C ASP A 262 -6.97 22.10 20.61
N PRO A 263 -6.24 21.94 21.74
CA PRO A 263 -6.13 20.67 22.47
C PRO A 263 -7.44 20.20 23.14
N SER A 264 -8.56 20.91 22.92
CA SER A 264 -9.87 20.64 23.53
C SER A 264 -10.88 19.90 22.62
N SER A 265 -10.55 19.61 21.35
CA SER A 265 -11.44 18.89 20.45
C SER A 265 -10.79 17.61 19.92
N GLY A 266 -11.53 16.49 19.92
CA GLY A 266 -11.06 15.13 19.58
C GLY A 266 -10.68 14.91 18.11
N ALA A 267 -9.92 15.83 17.51
CA ALA A 267 -9.48 15.85 16.12
C ALA A 267 -8.45 14.75 15.75
N GLY A 268 -7.99 13.95 16.72
CA GLY A 268 -7.06 12.85 16.47
C GLY A 268 -7.64 11.69 15.65
N SER A 269 -8.97 11.58 15.50
CA SER A 269 -9.59 10.45 14.78
C SER A 269 -9.65 10.64 13.26
N ASP A 270 -9.86 11.85 12.78
CA ASP A 270 -10.26 12.08 11.38
C ASP A 270 -9.06 12.19 10.44
N ALA A 271 -7.98 12.86 10.88
CA ALA A 271 -6.72 12.92 10.14
C ALA A 271 -6.11 11.52 9.96
N GLY A 272 -6.04 10.72 11.03
CA GLY A 272 -5.53 9.35 10.97
C GLY A 272 -6.44 8.39 10.17
N THR A 273 -7.76 8.60 10.20
CA THR A 273 -8.71 7.82 9.38
C THR A 273 -8.51 8.09 7.89
N ARG A 274 -8.25 9.34 7.56
CA ARG A 274 -8.02 9.77 6.19
C ARG A 274 -6.65 9.32 5.66
N GLU A 275 -5.60 9.44 6.45
CA GLU A 275 -4.27 8.91 6.11
C GLU A 275 -4.37 7.41 5.76
N ARG A 276 -5.05 6.61 6.59
CA ARG A 276 -5.30 5.19 6.31
C ARG A 276 -6.07 4.97 5.01
N SER A 277 -7.02 5.85 4.70
CA SER A 277 -7.77 5.78 3.45
C SER A 277 -6.89 6.09 2.24
N LEU A 278 -6.04 7.11 2.32
CA LEU A 278 -5.06 7.45 1.29
C LEU A 278 -4.00 6.35 1.12
N LEU A 279 -3.59 5.67 2.20
CA LEU A 279 -2.71 4.50 2.12
C LEU A 279 -3.36 3.34 1.35
N VAL A 280 -4.65 3.10 1.58
CA VAL A 280 -5.40 2.08 0.82
C VAL A 280 -5.46 2.43 -0.66
N LEU A 281 -5.78 3.69 -0.99
CA LEU A 281 -5.86 4.17 -2.36
C LEU A 281 -4.47 4.18 -3.04
N ALA A 282 -3.43 4.64 -2.35
CA ALA A 282 -2.06 4.61 -2.86
C ALA A 282 -1.60 3.17 -3.14
N GLY A 283 -1.94 2.21 -2.27
CA GLY A 283 -1.65 0.80 -2.52
C GLY A 283 -2.41 0.20 -3.70
N LEU A 284 -3.64 0.68 -3.97
CA LEU A 284 -4.41 0.28 -5.15
C LEU A 284 -3.73 0.79 -6.43
N THR A 285 -3.45 2.08 -6.48
CA THR A 285 -2.77 2.76 -7.60
C THR A 285 -1.37 2.20 -7.85
N ALA A 286 -0.58 1.99 -6.79
CA ALA A 286 0.73 1.37 -6.87
C ALA A 286 0.63 -0.10 -7.33
N GLY A 287 -0.49 -0.77 -7.02
CA GLY A 287 -0.86 -2.09 -7.54
C GLY A 287 -0.97 -2.12 -9.07
N HIS A 288 -1.74 -1.20 -9.64
CA HIS A 288 -1.86 -1.05 -11.09
C HIS A 288 -0.50 -0.72 -11.73
N ALA A 289 0.25 0.23 -11.16
CA ALA A 289 1.57 0.59 -11.69
C ALA A 289 2.55 -0.60 -11.66
N LEU A 290 2.59 -1.35 -10.55
CA LEU A 290 3.40 -2.57 -10.44
C LEU A 290 2.99 -3.60 -11.49
N LYS A 291 1.68 -3.82 -11.65
CA LYS A 291 1.17 -4.76 -12.66
C LYS A 291 1.54 -4.35 -14.07
N ALA A 292 1.51 -3.04 -14.37
CA ALA A 292 1.99 -2.52 -15.64
C ALA A 292 3.48 -2.86 -15.88
N PHE A 293 4.32 -2.72 -14.85
CA PHE A 293 5.74 -3.04 -14.94
C PHE A 293 5.97 -4.55 -15.18
N ASP A 294 5.26 -5.41 -14.46
CA ASP A 294 5.32 -6.87 -14.66
C ASP A 294 4.89 -7.30 -16.08
N LEU A 295 3.96 -6.54 -16.67
CA LEU A 295 3.47 -6.74 -18.04
C LEU A 295 4.38 -6.09 -19.10
N GLY A 296 5.49 -5.46 -18.70
CA GLY A 296 6.52 -4.94 -19.60
C GLY A 296 6.47 -3.43 -19.86
N PHE A 297 5.72 -2.65 -19.07
CA PHE A 297 5.86 -1.19 -19.07
C PHE A 297 7.19 -0.79 -18.39
N PRO A 298 7.95 0.18 -18.93
CA PRO A 298 9.25 0.54 -18.36
C PRO A 298 9.12 1.22 -16.99
N ALA A 299 9.82 0.69 -15.98
CA ALA A 299 9.86 1.22 -14.62
C ALA A 299 10.95 2.30 -14.40
N THR A 300 11.30 3.06 -15.43
CA THR A 300 12.35 4.09 -15.37
C THR A 300 11.76 5.47 -15.03
N ASP A 301 12.55 6.34 -14.39
CA ASP A 301 12.10 7.71 -14.04
C ASP A 301 11.44 8.49 -15.20
N PRO A 302 12.01 8.54 -16.43
CA PRO A 302 11.36 9.25 -17.54
C PRO A 302 10.09 8.58 -18.05
N ALA A 303 9.85 7.30 -17.77
CA ALA A 303 8.60 6.63 -18.15
C ALA A 303 7.50 6.80 -17.08
N ILE A 304 7.92 6.91 -15.83
CA ILE A 304 7.06 6.99 -14.66
C ILE A 304 6.59 8.43 -14.40
N PHE A 305 7.45 9.44 -14.58
CA PHE A 305 7.19 10.85 -14.27
C PHE A 305 7.07 11.78 -15.49
N ALA A 306 6.67 11.21 -16.64
CA ALA A 306 6.45 11.97 -17.88
C ALA A 306 5.22 12.87 -17.85
#